data_AF-A0A9E3EER6-F1
#
_entry.id   AF-A0A9E3EER6-F1
#
_cell.length_a   1.000
_cell.length_b   1.000
_cell.length_c   1.000
_cell.angle_alpha   90.00
_cell.angle_beta   90.00
_cell.angle_gamma   90.00
#
_symmetry.space_group_name_H-M   'P 1'
#
loop_
_entity.id
_entity.type
_entity.pdbx_description
1 polymer ?
#
loop_
_entity_poly.entity_id
_entity_poly.type
_entity_poly.pdbx_seq_one_letter_code
_entity_poly.pdbx_strand_id
1 'polypeptide(L)' 'MLTIDDQIWQLRVELNNCGFSRRERRQAEAELKRLMAEQAELDRVFDQALEALDRER' A
#
# COMPACT_ATOMS: atom_id res chain seq x y z
N MET A 1 14.95 2.37 4.83
CA MET A 1 13.98 1.56 4.05
C MET A 1 12.64 2.24 4.23
N LEU A 2 11.94 2.61 3.16
CA LEU A 2 10.62 3.24 3.25
C LEU A 2 9.55 2.19 3.59
N THR A 3 8.60 2.55 4.44
CA THR A 3 7.45 1.68 4.74
C THR A 3 6.54 1.57 3.52
N ILE A 4 5.63 0.58 3.49
CA ILE A 4 4.63 0.46 2.41
C ILE A 4 3.75 1.71 2.35
N ASP A 5 3.38 2.27 3.51
CA ASP A 5 2.63 3.52 3.60
C ASP A 5 3.39 4.71 2.99
N ASP A 6 4.69 4.83 3.26
CA ASP A 6 5.52 5.87 2.66
C ASP A 6 5.56 5.75 1.13
N GLN A 7 5.68 4.52 0.61
CA GLN A 7 5.73 4.25 -0.83
C GLN A 7 4.38 4.57 -1.50
N ILE A 8 3.26 4.21 -0.86
CA ILE A 8 1.91 4.56 -1.31
C ILE A 8 1.74 6.08 -1.34
N TRP A 9 2.18 6.78 -0.30
CA TRP A 9 2.07 8.24 -0.23
C TRP A 9 2.88 8.92 -1.33
N GLN A 10 4.14 8.51 -1.51
CA GLN A 10 5.00 9.06 -2.57
C GLN A 10 4.40 8.84 -3.96
N LEU A 11 3.93 7.62 -4.27
CA LEU A 11 3.29 7.34 -5.57
C LEU A 11 2.03 8.18 -5.80
N ARG A 12 1.22 8.42 -4.77
CA ARG A 12 0.05 9.32 -4.88
C ARG A 12 0.46 10.76 -5.15
N VAL A 13 1.51 11.24 -4.49
CA VAL A 13 2.05 12.59 -4.71
C VAL A 13 2.58 12.71 -6.13
N GLU A 14 3.37 11.74 -6.60
CA GLU A 14 3.92 11.73 -7.96
C GLU A 14 2.82 11.64 -9.02
N LEU A 15 1.82 10.78 -8.84
CA LEU A 15 0.70 10.65 -9.78
C LEU A 15 -0.13 11.93 -9.93
N ASN A 16 -0.13 12.80 -8.91
CA ASN A 16 -0.85 14.07 -8.93
C ASN A 16 0.01 15.26 -9.38
N ASN A 17 1.31 15.23 -9.08
CA ASN A 17 2.19 16.40 -9.26
C ASN A 17 3.20 16.25 -10.39
N CYS A 18 3.43 15.04 -10.91
CA CYS A 18 4.40 14.79 -11.98
C CYS A 18 3.72 14.63 -13.36
N GLY A 19 4.41 15.12 -14.39
CA GLY A 19 4.00 14.98 -15.78
C GLY A 19 4.33 13.60 -16.35
N PHE A 20 3.61 12.57 -15.91
CA PHE A 20 3.77 11.22 -16.46
C PHE A 20 3.20 11.11 -17.89
N SER A 21 3.89 10.39 -18.75
CA SER A 21 3.28 9.84 -19.96
C SER A 21 2.17 8.85 -19.60
N ARG A 22 1.27 8.55 -20.55
CA ARG A 22 0.19 7.57 -20.32
C ARG A 22 0.70 6.20 -19.88
N ARG A 23 1.88 5.79 -20.36
CA ARG A 23 2.49 4.50 -20.01
C ARG A 23 3.03 4.52 -18.59
N GLU A 24 3.79 5.54 -18.23
CA GLU A 24 4.35 5.70 -16.89
C GLU A 24 3.25 5.83 -15.85
N ARG A 25 2.19 6.59 -16.17
CA ARG A 25 1.03 6.72 -15.27
C ARG A 25 0.37 5.37 -14.99
N ARG A 26 0.15 4.55 -16.02
CA ARG A 26 -0.41 3.20 -15.84
C ARG A 26 0.50 2.29 -15.01
N GLN A 27 1.81 2.40 -15.17
CA GLN A 27 2.77 1.63 -14.38
C GLN A 27 2.74 2.06 -12.91
N ALA A 28 2.75 3.37 -12.65
CA ALA A 28 2.65 3.91 -11.30
C ALA A 28 1.30 3.59 -10.62
N GLU A 29 0.19 3.63 -11.37
CA GLU A 29 -1.14 3.22 -10.88
C GLU A 29 -1.20 1.72 -10.57
N ALA A 30 -0.57 0.88 -11.39
CA ALA A 30 -0.48 -0.56 -11.14
C ALA A 30 0.35 -0.87 -9.89
N GLU A 31 1.47 -0.18 -9.71
CA GLU A 31 2.31 -0.34 -8.51
C GLU A 31 1.60 0.15 -7.26
N LEU A 32 0.93 1.30 -7.32
CA LEU A 32 0.09 1.80 -6.22
C LEU A 32 -0.98 0.78 -5.82
N LYS A 33 -1.66 0.17 -6.80
CA LYS A 33 -2.67 -0.86 -6.54
C LYS A 33 -2.07 -2.10 -5.88
N ARG A 34 -0.88 -2.51 -6.29
CA ARG A 34 -0.16 -3.65 -5.70
C ARG A 34 0.19 -3.37 -4.23
N LEU A 35 0.80 -2.22 -3.95
CA LEU A 35 1.19 -1.84 -2.58
C LEU A 35 -0.02 -1.70 -1.66
N MET A 36 -1.13 -1.14 -2.15
CA MET A 36 -2.36 -1.07 -1.37
C MET A 36 -2.95 -2.46 -1.05
N ALA A 37 -2.83 -3.43 -1.96
CA ALA A 37 -3.27 -4.80 -1.71
C ALA A 37 -2.36 -5.50 -0.69
N GLU A 38 -1.06 -5.25 -0.74
CA GLU A 38 -0.08 -5.77 0.22
C GLU A 38 -0.32 -5.21 1.63
N GLN A 39 -0.54 -3.88 1.73
CA GLN A 39 -0.90 -3.25 3.00
C GLN A 39 -2.19 -3.84 3.58
N ALA A 40 -3.23 -3.99 2.76
CA ALA A 40 -4.50 -4.56 3.21
C ALA A 40 -4.37 -6.02 3.68
N GLU A 41 -3.45 -6.79 3.11
CA GLU A 41 -3.20 -8.16 3.57
C GLU A 41 -2.45 -8.17 4.91
N LEU A 42 -1.46 -7.29 5.08
CA LEU A 42 -0.78 -7.13 6.35
C LEU A 42 -1.75 -6.71 7.46
N ASP A 43 -2.61 -5.73 7.19
CA ASP A 43 -3.62 -5.26 8.15
C ASP A 43 -4.54 -6.42 8.58
N ARG A 44 -4.99 -7.26 7.64
CA ARG A 44 -5.79 -8.46 7.96
C ARG A 44 -5.03 -9.47 8.80
N VAL A 45 -3.77 -9.73 8.51
CA VAL A 45 -2.94 -10.65 9.31
C VAL A 45 -2.76 -10.11 10.72
N PHE A 46 -2.55 -8.80 10.86
CA PHE A 46 -2.46 -8.15 12.17
C PHE A 46 -3.78 -8.24 12.95
N ASP A 47 -4.91 -7.96 12.31
CA ASP A 47 -6.24 -8.08 12.94
C ASP A 47 -6.49 -9.51 13.42
N GLN A 48 -6.18 -10.53 12.60
CA GLN A 48 -6.32 -11.94 12.97
C GLN A 48 -5.42 -12.33 14.15
N ALA A 49 -4.18 -11.83 14.17
CA ALA A 49 -3.26 -12.06 15.28
C ALA A 49 -3.75 -11.41 16.58
N LEU A 50 -4.28 -10.19 16.50
CA LEU A 50 -4.89 -9.51 17.65
C LEU A 50 -6.09 -10.28 18.18
N GLU A 51 -7.00 -10.72 17.30
CA GLU A 51 -8.13 -11.56 17.70
C GLU A 51 -7.71 -12.88 18.35
N ALA A 52 -6.63 -13.50 17.87
CA ALA A 52 -6.10 -14.74 18.46
C ALA A 52 -5.56 -14.50 19.87
N LEU A 53 -4.81 -13.42 20.09
CA LEU A 53 -4.30 -13.03 21.41
C LEU A 53 -5.42 -12.73 22.41
N ASP A 54 -6.49 -12.07 21.96
CA ASP A 54 -7.65 -11.77 22.82
C ASP A 54 -8.42 -13.04 23.23
N ARG A 55 -8.41 -14.11 22.40
CA ARG A 55 -9.05 -15.39 22.72
C ARG A 55 -8.24 -16.26 23.69
N GLU A 56 -6.94 -16.04 23.79
CA GLU A 56 -6.04 -16.77 24.70
C GLU A 56 -5.99 -16.18 26.12
N ARG A 57 -6.66 -15.04 26.35
CA ARG A 57 -6.69 -14.29 27.60
C ARG A 57 -7.93 -14.58 28.44
#